data_AF-A0A2V6R929-F1
#
_entry.id   AF-A0A2V6R929-F1
#
_cell.length_a   1.000
_cell.length_b   1.000
_cell.length_c   1.000
_cell.angle_alpha   90.00
_cell.angle_beta   90.00
_cell.angle_gamma   90.00
#
_symmetry.space_group_name_H-M   'P 1'
#
loop_
_entity.id
_entity.type
_entity.pdbx_description
1 polymer ?
#
loop_
_entity_poly.entity_id
_entity_poly.type
_entity_poly.pdbx_seq_one_letter_code
_entity_poly.pdbx_strand_id
1 'polypeptide(L)'
;MFILQIGGWFVFSCILMSFIEHQVHSKLMHRRNFLSARTASLKRVFEAHALVHHKHYSKIFSDEPVAPGEDKEIRLTVRKAPIKAIPFAALIALVSWPGAAVFVAAMTFHHWAWNKIHLEMHKPEQRVFSTWPVYKFLARYHCLHHRYPDRNFNVVFPLADYVLGTSVRANEGDLKYMQQWGL
;
A
#
# COMPACT_ATOMS: atom_id res chain seq x y z
N MET A 1 29.98 12.53 -5.28
CA MET A 1 29.37 12.34 -3.94
C MET A 1 27.89 12.69 -3.90
N PHE A 2 27.43 13.76 -4.56
CA PHE A 2 26.01 14.14 -4.60
C PHE A 2 25.06 13.03 -5.11
N ILE A 3 25.40 12.33 -6.19
CA ILE A 3 24.58 11.22 -6.73
C ILE A 3 24.42 10.09 -5.69
N LEU A 4 25.50 9.73 -5.00
CA LEU A 4 25.46 8.71 -3.95
C LEU A 4 24.60 9.17 -2.76
N GLN A 5 24.64 10.45 -2.42
CA GLN A 5 23.79 11.04 -1.38
C GLN A 5 22.31 10.99 -1.76
N ILE A 6 21.96 11.35 -3.00
CA ILE A 6 20.58 11.25 -3.50
C ILE A 6 20.11 9.79 -3.54
N GLY A 7 20.96 8.88 -4.00
CA GLY A 7 20.68 7.44 -3.97
C GLY A 7 20.44 6.92 -2.54
N GLY A 8 21.28 7.33 -1.59
CA GLY A 8 21.11 7.00 -0.17
C GLY A 8 19.79 7.53 0.41
N TRP A 9 19.44 8.79 0.12
CA TRP A 9 18.15 9.35 0.53
C TRP A 9 16.96 8.66 -0.11
N PHE A 10 17.09 8.22 -1.35
CA PHE A 10 16.03 7.49 -2.04
C PHE A 10 15.79 6.13 -1.36
N VAL A 11 16.86 5.36 -1.10
CA VAL A 11 16.76 4.08 -0.38
C VAL A 11 16.17 4.28 1.02
N PHE A 12 16.67 5.27 1.77
CA PHE A 12 16.09 5.65 3.07
C PHE A 12 14.60 5.98 2.97
N SER A 13 14.20 6.73 1.95
CA SER A 13 12.81 7.11 1.74
C SER A 13 11.92 5.92 1.41
N CYS A 14 12.39 4.95 0.61
CA CYS A 14 11.67 3.71 0.34
C CYS A 14 11.46 2.88 1.60
N ILE A 15 12.50 2.76 2.44
CA ILE A 15 12.42 2.08 3.73
C ILE A 15 11.40 2.79 4.62
N LEU A 16 11.53 4.10 4.81
CA LEU A 16 10.62 4.88 5.64
C LEU A 16 9.17 4.79 5.13
N MET A 17 8.95 4.83 3.81
CA MET A 17 7.63 4.66 3.22
C MET A 17 7.01 3.30 3.50
N SER A 18 7.81 2.22 3.52
CA SER A 18 7.34 0.90 3.94
C SER A 18 6.76 0.94 5.36
N PHE A 19 7.46 1.54 6.31
CA PHE A 19 6.95 1.70 7.68
C PHE A 19 5.73 2.61 7.75
N ILE A 20 5.72 3.73 7.02
CA ILE A 20 4.56 4.63 6.99
C ILE A 20 3.32 3.92 6.45
N GLU A 21 3.45 3.23 5.31
CA GLU A 21 2.36 2.46 4.71
C GLU A 21 1.84 1.41 5.71
N HIS A 22 2.74 0.64 6.32
CA HIS A 22 2.37 -0.36 7.32
C HIS A 22 1.58 0.25 8.47
N GLN A 23 2.05 1.36 9.06
CA GLN A 23 1.38 1.98 10.20
C GLN A 23 0.02 2.58 9.80
N VAL A 24 -0.05 3.24 8.65
CA VAL A 24 -1.32 3.78 8.13
C VAL A 24 -2.30 2.65 7.88
N HIS A 25 -1.87 1.59 7.19
CA HIS A 25 -2.75 0.50 6.81
C HIS A 25 -3.19 -0.31 8.05
N SER A 26 -2.27 -0.72 8.91
CA SER A 26 -2.58 -1.53 10.10
C SER A 26 -3.33 -0.77 11.21
N LYS A 27 -3.02 0.52 11.42
CA LYS A 27 -3.57 1.29 12.56
C LYS A 27 -4.69 2.25 12.18
N LEU A 28 -4.65 2.86 10.99
CA LEU A 28 -5.67 3.81 10.56
C LEU A 28 -6.73 3.17 9.67
N MET A 29 -6.35 2.28 8.76
CA MET A 29 -7.28 1.65 7.82
C MET A 29 -7.95 0.39 8.39
N HIS A 30 -7.24 -0.39 9.22
CA HIS A 30 -7.76 -1.65 9.79
C HIS A 30 -8.30 -1.58 11.20
N ARG A 31 -8.06 -0.48 11.92
CA ARG A 31 -8.47 -0.37 13.33
C ARG A 31 -9.22 0.91 13.59
N ARG A 32 -10.37 0.79 14.24
CA ARG A 32 -10.99 1.91 14.93
C ARG A 32 -10.11 2.30 16.12
N ASN A 33 -9.56 3.50 16.06
CA ASN A 33 -8.69 4.08 17.08
C ASN A 33 -9.26 5.43 17.57
N PHE A 34 -8.60 6.01 18.57
CA PHE A 34 -8.98 7.30 19.17
C PHE A 34 -9.15 8.42 18.13
N LEU A 35 -8.26 8.52 17.15
CA LEU A 35 -8.30 9.54 16.11
C LEU A 35 -9.49 9.32 15.16
N SER A 36 -9.70 8.08 14.71
CA SER A 36 -10.85 7.72 13.87
C SER A 36 -12.19 7.90 14.59
N ALA A 37 -12.21 7.84 15.93
CA ALA A 37 -13.42 8.11 16.70
C ALA A 37 -13.76 9.60 16.78
N ARG A 38 -12.76 10.49 16.62
CA ARG A 38 -12.91 11.94 16.78
C ARG A 38 -12.91 12.71 15.46
N THR A 39 -12.40 12.12 14.38
CA THR A 39 -12.26 12.80 13.09
C THR A 39 -13.01 12.05 12.01
N ALA A 40 -14.02 12.69 11.43
CA ALA A 40 -14.85 12.10 10.37
C ALA A 40 -14.04 11.62 9.15
N SER A 41 -12.95 12.33 8.79
CA SER A 41 -12.08 11.93 7.70
C SER A 41 -11.34 10.61 7.98
N LEU A 42 -10.82 10.43 9.19
CA LEU A 42 -10.12 9.19 9.59
C LEU A 42 -11.11 8.05 9.83
N LYS A 43 -12.30 8.35 10.35
CA LYS A 43 -13.42 7.40 10.39
C LYS A 43 -13.73 6.87 8.99
N ARG A 44 -13.84 7.78 8.01
CA ARG A 44 -14.08 7.41 6.61
C ARG A 44 -12.96 6.53 6.06
N VAL A 45 -11.69 6.84 6.32
CA VAL A 45 -10.56 6.00 5.87
C VAL A 45 -10.67 4.56 6.40
N PHE A 46 -11.03 4.39 7.68
CA PHE A 46 -11.28 3.08 8.28
C PHE A 46 -12.49 2.38 7.63
N GLU A 47 -13.64 3.04 7.55
CA GLU A 47 -14.88 2.45 7.01
C GLU A 47 -14.73 2.06 5.53
N ALA A 48 -14.14 2.97 4.75
CA ALA A 48 -13.80 2.75 3.34
C ALA A 48 -12.94 1.50 3.15
N HIS A 49 -11.94 1.30 4.01
CA HIS A 49 -11.00 0.20 3.85
C HIS A 49 -11.49 -1.10 4.50
N ALA A 50 -11.70 -1.10 5.82
CA ALA A 50 -12.03 -2.32 6.56
C ALA A 50 -13.46 -2.82 6.29
N LEU A 51 -14.42 -1.93 6.02
CA LEU A 51 -15.84 -2.33 5.89
C LEU A 51 -16.31 -2.40 4.44
N VAL A 52 -15.79 -1.54 3.56
CA VAL A 52 -16.18 -1.53 2.14
C VAL A 52 -15.18 -2.33 1.33
N HIS A 53 -13.91 -1.94 1.28
CA HIS A 53 -12.89 -2.60 0.46
C HIS A 53 -12.73 -4.08 0.82
N HIS A 54 -12.50 -4.41 2.09
CA HIS A 54 -12.39 -5.80 2.55
C HIS A 54 -13.71 -6.58 2.46
N LYS A 55 -14.89 -5.97 2.40
CA LYS A 55 -16.16 -6.72 2.23
C LYS A 55 -16.49 -7.00 0.77
N HIS A 56 -16.23 -6.02 -0.09
CA HIS A 56 -16.55 -6.07 -1.51
C HIS A 56 -15.50 -6.88 -2.29
N TYR A 57 -14.22 -6.65 -2.01
CA TYR A 57 -13.10 -7.24 -2.77
C TYR A 57 -12.45 -8.46 -2.09
N SER A 58 -12.80 -8.83 -0.85
CA SER A 58 -12.35 -10.12 -0.29
C SER A 58 -12.99 -11.34 -0.94
N LYS A 59 -14.16 -11.15 -1.58
CA LYS A 59 -14.93 -12.25 -2.18
C LYS A 59 -14.46 -12.58 -3.60
N ILE A 60 -13.84 -11.62 -4.28
CA ILE A 60 -13.45 -11.71 -5.69
C ILE A 60 -12.06 -11.07 -5.79
N PHE A 61 -11.03 -11.89 -5.75
CA PHE A 61 -9.68 -11.46 -6.12
C PHE A 61 -9.48 -11.89 -7.57
N SER A 62 -10.10 -11.19 -8.52
CA SER A 62 -10.11 -11.62 -9.92
C SER A 62 -9.10 -10.86 -10.75
N ASP A 63 -8.44 -11.57 -11.65
CA ASP A 63 -7.66 -11.02 -12.78
C ASP A 63 -8.58 -10.50 -13.95
N GLU A 64 -9.89 -10.27 -13.68
CA GLU A 64 -10.90 -9.69 -14.61
C GLU A 64 -11.35 -8.24 -14.29
N PRO A 65 -11.57 -7.37 -15.30
CA PRO A 65 -11.95 -5.95 -15.11
C PRO A 65 -13.38 -5.74 -14.56
N VAL A 66 -13.57 -4.82 -13.60
CA VAL A 66 -14.89 -4.37 -13.10
C VAL A 66 -15.43 -3.15 -13.86
N ALA A 67 -16.76 -2.92 -13.81
CA ALA A 67 -17.41 -1.81 -14.50
C ALA A 67 -16.91 -0.42 -14.03
N PRO A 68 -16.93 0.62 -14.89
CA PRO A 68 -16.57 1.99 -14.49
C PRO A 68 -17.47 2.54 -13.37
N GLY A 69 -16.89 3.07 -12.29
CA GLY A 69 -17.62 3.67 -11.16
C GLY A 69 -17.92 2.73 -9.98
N GLU A 70 -17.59 1.44 -10.13
CA GLU A 70 -17.62 0.47 -9.03
C GLU A 70 -16.32 0.45 -8.22
N ASP A 71 -15.32 1.26 -8.58
CA ASP A 71 -13.99 1.37 -7.95
C ASP A 71 -13.98 2.27 -6.70
N LYS A 72 -15.03 2.21 -5.90
CA LYS A 72 -15.15 3.04 -4.70
C LYS A 72 -14.18 2.55 -3.63
N GLU A 73 -13.41 3.50 -3.07
CA GLU A 73 -12.57 3.31 -1.88
C GLU A 73 -11.31 2.42 -2.06
N ILE A 74 -10.86 2.17 -3.30
CA ILE A 74 -9.64 1.38 -3.60
C ILE A 74 -8.41 2.21 -3.99
N ARG A 75 -8.51 3.54 -3.99
CA ARG A 75 -7.46 4.47 -4.47
C ARG A 75 -7.01 5.46 -3.41
N LEU A 76 -5.71 5.72 -3.36
CA LEU A 76 -5.12 6.86 -2.66
C LEU A 76 -5.19 8.12 -3.51
N THR A 77 -5.44 9.28 -2.89
CA THR A 77 -5.38 10.57 -3.58
C THR A 77 -3.93 11.02 -3.80
N VAL A 78 -3.36 10.75 -4.98
CA VAL A 78 -1.95 11.08 -5.31
C VAL A 78 -1.64 12.58 -5.12
N ARG A 79 -2.55 13.48 -5.51
CA ARG A 79 -2.36 14.94 -5.35
C ARG A 79 -2.20 15.38 -3.89
N LYS A 80 -2.66 14.57 -2.92
CA LYS A 80 -2.50 14.85 -1.48
C LYS A 80 -1.20 14.25 -0.92
N ALA A 81 -0.44 13.48 -1.69
CA ALA A 81 0.80 12.85 -1.22
C ALA A 81 1.84 13.87 -0.73
N PRO A 82 2.10 15.01 -1.43
CA PRO A 82 3.03 16.02 -0.93
C PRO A 82 2.60 16.61 0.41
N ILE A 83 1.30 16.87 0.61
CA ILE A 83 0.76 17.38 1.87
C ILE A 83 0.96 16.35 2.99
N LYS A 84 0.69 15.07 2.72
CA LYS A 84 0.90 13.97 3.67
C LYS A 84 2.37 13.74 3.99
N ALA A 85 3.29 14.16 3.11
CA ALA A 85 4.72 14.05 3.33
C ALA A 85 5.24 15.11 4.32
N ILE A 86 4.54 16.24 4.49
CA ILE A 86 5.02 17.39 5.28
C ILE A 86 5.55 17.00 6.67
N PRO A 87 4.85 16.20 7.50
CA PRO A 87 5.34 15.89 8.84
C PRO A 87 6.70 15.19 8.84
N PHE A 88 6.94 14.29 7.89
CA PHE A 88 8.19 13.54 7.76
C PHE A 88 9.26 14.36 7.03
N ALA A 89 8.88 15.05 5.96
CA ALA A 89 9.77 15.91 5.19
C ALA A 89 10.30 17.07 6.03
N ALA A 90 9.49 17.66 6.92
CA ALA A 90 9.93 18.70 7.84
C ALA A 90 11.01 18.19 8.79
N LEU A 91 10.85 16.97 9.34
CA LEU A 91 11.87 16.35 10.20
C LEU A 91 13.16 16.04 9.43
N ILE A 92 13.05 15.53 8.20
CA ILE A 92 14.23 15.27 7.35
C ILE A 92 14.93 16.59 6.97
N ALA A 93 14.18 17.66 6.73
CA ALA A 93 14.72 18.97 6.35
C ALA A 93 15.58 19.61 7.46
N LEU A 94 15.39 19.22 8.73
CA LEU A 94 16.26 19.63 9.83
C LEU A 94 17.70 19.13 9.65
N VAL A 95 17.90 18.06 8.88
CA VAL A 95 19.20 17.45 8.60
C VAL A 95 19.63 17.64 7.15
N SER A 96 18.69 17.59 6.20
CA SER A 96 18.98 17.61 4.77
C SER A 96 17.76 18.04 3.94
N TRP A 97 17.82 19.23 3.37
CA TRP A 97 16.84 19.71 2.39
C TRP A 97 16.76 18.84 1.13
N PRO A 98 17.87 18.37 0.51
CA PRO A 98 17.80 17.42 -0.58
C PRO A 98 17.11 16.11 -0.18
N GLY A 99 17.35 15.62 1.04
CA GLY A 99 16.71 14.41 1.57
C GLY A 99 15.19 14.60 1.71
N ALA A 100 14.75 15.75 2.21
CA ALA A 100 13.33 16.07 2.33
C ALA A 100 12.66 16.14 0.95
N ALA A 101 13.31 16.74 -0.04
CA ALA A 101 12.81 16.79 -1.42
C ALA A 101 12.70 15.39 -2.03
N VAL A 102 13.73 14.54 -1.85
CA VAL A 102 13.72 13.14 -2.29
C VAL A 102 12.59 12.37 -1.61
N PHE A 103 12.35 12.58 -0.32
CA PHE A 103 11.26 11.92 0.41
C PHE A 103 9.88 12.32 -0.13
N VAL A 104 9.65 13.61 -0.41
CA VAL A 104 8.39 14.08 -1.02
C VAL A 104 8.17 13.42 -2.39
N ALA A 105 9.23 13.33 -3.21
CA ALA A 105 9.18 12.65 -4.49
C ALA A 105 8.88 11.14 -4.33
N ALA A 106 9.57 10.47 -3.40
CA ALA A 106 9.36 9.05 -3.11
C ALA A 106 7.95 8.76 -2.61
N MET A 107 7.39 9.58 -1.71
CA MET A 107 6.02 9.41 -1.21
C MET A 107 4.98 9.62 -2.32
N THR A 108 5.22 10.58 -3.21
CA THR A 108 4.34 10.85 -4.37
C THR A 108 4.38 9.69 -5.36
N PHE A 109 5.58 9.23 -5.71
CA PHE A 109 5.77 8.04 -6.54
C PHE A 109 5.14 6.80 -5.91
N HIS A 110 5.31 6.60 -4.60
CA HIS A 110 4.70 5.50 -3.86
C HIS A 110 3.18 5.54 -3.97
N HIS A 111 2.52 6.69 -3.77
CA HIS A 111 1.06 6.77 -3.93
C HIS A 111 0.60 6.42 -5.35
N TRP A 112 1.36 6.85 -6.36
CA TRP A 112 1.08 6.51 -7.75
C TRP A 112 1.25 5.01 -8.02
N ALA A 113 2.38 4.43 -7.59
CA ALA A 113 2.71 3.02 -7.75
C ALA A 113 1.71 2.14 -6.99
N TRP A 114 1.40 2.49 -5.74
CA TRP A 114 0.39 1.83 -4.92
C TRP A 114 -0.94 1.78 -5.66
N ASN A 115 -1.41 2.90 -6.22
CA ASN A 115 -2.66 2.90 -6.99
C ASN A 115 -2.59 2.00 -8.21
N LYS A 116 -1.50 2.02 -8.98
CA LYS A 116 -1.37 1.19 -10.19
C LYS A 116 -1.37 -0.30 -9.85
N ILE A 117 -0.57 -0.67 -8.86
CA ILE A 117 -0.39 -2.05 -8.39
C ILE A 117 -1.67 -2.56 -7.72
N HIS A 118 -2.20 -1.81 -6.75
CA HIS A 118 -3.42 -2.17 -6.02
C HIS A 118 -4.65 -2.22 -6.93
N LEU A 119 -4.80 -1.26 -7.84
CA LEU A 119 -5.88 -1.32 -8.83
C LEU A 119 -5.74 -2.54 -9.72
N GLU A 120 -4.55 -2.85 -10.22
CA GLU A 120 -4.40 -4.04 -11.08
C GLU A 120 -4.74 -5.34 -10.36
N MET A 121 -4.56 -5.42 -9.04
CA MET A 121 -4.92 -6.60 -8.23
C MET A 121 -6.43 -6.78 -8.01
N HIS A 122 -7.20 -5.69 -8.05
CA HIS A 122 -8.65 -5.68 -7.75
C HIS A 122 -9.52 -5.38 -8.97
N LYS A 123 -8.94 -4.68 -9.94
CA LYS A 123 -9.45 -4.32 -11.27
C LYS A 123 -8.30 -4.41 -12.31
N PRO A 124 -7.99 -5.61 -12.75
CA PRO A 124 -7.03 -5.90 -13.80
C PRO A 124 -7.44 -5.23 -15.10
N GLU A 125 -6.52 -4.42 -15.62
CA GLU A 125 -6.67 -3.74 -16.92
C GLU A 125 -5.63 -4.28 -17.91
N GLN A 126 -5.07 -5.46 -17.64
CA GLN A 126 -4.00 -6.10 -18.42
C GLN A 126 -2.81 -5.14 -18.63
N ARG A 127 -2.41 -4.45 -17.56
CA ARG A 127 -1.27 -3.53 -17.63
C ARG A 127 0.00 -4.30 -17.96
N VAL A 128 0.95 -3.63 -18.61
CA VAL A 128 2.23 -4.24 -19.05
C VAL A 128 2.98 -4.97 -17.92
N PHE A 129 2.88 -4.48 -16.68
CA PHE A 129 3.54 -5.09 -15.53
C PHE A 129 2.78 -6.26 -14.89
N SER A 130 1.55 -6.59 -15.33
CA SER A 130 0.70 -7.62 -14.71
C SER A 130 1.29 -9.02 -14.79
N THR A 131 2.23 -9.25 -15.71
CA THR A 131 2.95 -10.51 -15.88
C THR A 131 4.32 -10.53 -15.19
N TRP A 132 4.76 -9.40 -14.60
CA TRP A 132 6.09 -9.31 -14.02
C TRP A 132 6.17 -10.12 -12.71
N PRO A 133 7.29 -10.82 -12.44
CA PRO A 133 7.43 -11.62 -11.21
C PRO A 133 7.25 -10.81 -9.94
N VAL A 134 7.74 -9.57 -9.91
CA VAL A 134 7.59 -8.66 -8.76
C VAL A 134 6.12 -8.32 -8.52
N TYR A 135 5.36 -8.03 -9.58
CA TYR A 135 3.93 -7.77 -9.45
C TYR A 135 3.18 -9.01 -8.96
N LYS A 136 3.41 -10.19 -9.56
CA LYS A 136 2.75 -11.44 -9.13
C LYS A 136 3.10 -11.79 -7.68
N PHE A 137 4.33 -11.53 -7.24
CA PHE A 137 4.70 -11.63 -5.82
C PHE A 137 3.86 -10.69 -4.93
N LEU A 138 3.78 -9.40 -5.27
CA LEU A 138 2.98 -8.44 -4.50
C LEU A 138 1.48 -8.77 -4.53
N ALA A 139 0.98 -9.33 -5.64
CA ALA A 139 -0.42 -9.69 -5.80
C ALA A 139 -0.78 -10.87 -4.88
N ARG A 140 0.07 -11.90 -4.84
CA ARG A 140 -0.05 -13.00 -3.87
C ARG A 140 0.07 -12.49 -2.43
N TYR A 141 1.00 -11.56 -2.19
CA TYR A 141 1.24 -10.98 -0.87
C TYR A 141 0.00 -10.23 -0.34
N HIS A 142 -0.63 -9.42 -1.19
CA HIS A 142 -1.88 -8.70 -0.90
C HIS A 142 -3.10 -9.62 -0.88
N CYS A 143 -3.13 -10.68 -1.68
CA CYS A 143 -4.17 -11.71 -1.60
C CYS A 143 -4.20 -12.35 -0.20
N LEU A 144 -3.03 -12.67 0.38
CA LEU A 144 -2.94 -13.13 1.77
C LEU A 144 -3.42 -12.09 2.77
N HIS A 145 -3.19 -10.80 2.52
CA HIS A 145 -3.72 -9.73 3.36
C HIS A 145 -5.25 -9.75 3.42
N HIS A 146 -5.94 -9.96 2.30
CA HIS A 146 -7.41 -10.09 2.28
C HIS A 146 -7.90 -11.33 3.02
N ARG A 147 -7.13 -12.42 3.00
CA ARG A 147 -7.44 -13.66 3.71
C ARG A 147 -7.13 -13.59 5.21
N TYR A 148 -6.09 -12.85 5.57
CA TYR A 148 -5.61 -12.61 6.94
C TYR A 148 -5.49 -11.09 7.18
N PRO A 149 -6.60 -10.39 7.48
CA PRO A 149 -6.65 -8.92 7.52
C PRO A 149 -5.70 -8.25 8.53
N ASP A 150 -5.16 -9.02 9.48
CA ASP A 150 -4.18 -8.57 10.46
C ASP A 150 -2.72 -8.81 10.04
N ARG A 151 -2.46 -9.25 8.79
CA ARG A 151 -1.14 -9.59 8.24
C ARG A 151 -0.89 -8.91 6.90
N ASN A 152 0.37 -8.84 6.45
CA ASN A 152 0.77 -8.36 5.12
C ASN A 152 0.21 -6.97 4.75
N PHE A 153 0.43 -5.97 5.59
CA PHE A 153 -0.13 -4.63 5.39
C PHE A 153 0.53 -3.86 4.24
N ASN A 154 1.75 -4.15 3.84
CA ASN A 154 2.38 -3.42 2.76
C ASN A 154 1.96 -3.95 1.38
N VAL A 155 1.67 -3.04 0.46
CA VAL A 155 1.29 -3.36 -0.93
C VAL A 155 2.47 -3.13 -1.89
N VAL A 156 3.31 -2.12 -1.65
CA VAL A 156 4.42 -1.77 -2.58
C VAL A 156 5.76 -2.24 -2.05
N PHE A 157 6.10 -1.87 -0.81
CA PHE A 157 7.37 -2.23 -0.18
C PHE A 157 7.13 -3.06 1.09
N PRO A 158 7.27 -4.39 1.07
CA PRO A 158 6.87 -5.26 2.18
C PRO A 158 7.83 -5.30 3.38
N LEU A 159 8.88 -4.48 3.38
CA LEU A 159 9.93 -4.54 4.40
C LEU A 159 9.40 -4.42 5.83
N ALA A 160 8.51 -3.47 6.11
CA ALA A 160 7.99 -3.23 7.45
C ALA A 160 7.19 -4.43 7.98
N ASP A 161 6.47 -5.17 7.14
CA ASP A 161 5.80 -6.39 7.58
C ASP A 161 6.78 -7.46 8.07
N TYR A 162 7.94 -7.60 7.42
CA TYR A 162 8.99 -8.52 7.86
C TYR A 162 9.62 -8.05 9.17
N VAL A 163 9.93 -6.76 9.27
CA VAL A 163 10.59 -6.19 10.46
C VAL A 163 9.64 -6.21 11.68
N LEU A 164 8.35 -5.98 11.48
CA LEU A 164 7.35 -5.90 12.55
C LEU A 164 6.64 -7.23 12.82
N GLY A 165 6.99 -8.31 12.11
CA GLY A 165 6.44 -9.65 12.34
C GLY A 165 4.97 -9.79 11.94
N THR A 166 4.50 -9.00 10.97
CA THR A 166 3.15 -9.08 10.40
C THR A 166 3.12 -9.80 9.06
N SER A 167 4.28 -10.21 8.54
CA SER A 167 4.37 -11.02 7.32
C SER A 167 3.89 -12.46 7.55
N VAL A 168 3.04 -12.96 6.64
CA VAL A 168 2.61 -14.36 6.56
C VAL A 168 2.90 -14.92 5.17
N ARG A 169 3.29 -16.19 5.12
CA ARG A 169 3.50 -16.95 3.88
C ARG A 169 2.30 -17.82 3.58
N ALA A 170 2.04 -18.03 2.29
CA ALA A 170 0.99 -18.92 1.83
C ALA A 170 1.25 -20.37 2.30
N ASN A 171 0.22 -21.01 2.89
CA ASN A 171 0.17 -22.45 3.06
C ASN A 171 -0.41 -23.14 1.81
N GLU A 172 -0.47 -24.47 1.79
CA GLU A 172 -1.02 -25.23 0.65
C GLU A 172 -2.46 -24.84 0.29
N GLY A 173 -3.30 -24.55 1.29
CA GLY A 173 -4.67 -24.10 1.08
C GLY A 173 -4.74 -22.71 0.44
N ASP A 174 -3.84 -21.82 0.83
CA ASP A 174 -3.74 -20.47 0.25
C ASP A 174 -3.24 -20.53 -1.20
N LEU A 175 -2.28 -21.41 -1.50
CA LEU A 175 -1.78 -21.61 -2.86
C LEU A 175 -2.88 -22.14 -3.79
N LYS A 176 -3.67 -23.12 -3.33
CA LYS A 176 -4.83 -23.62 -4.08
C LYS A 176 -5.87 -22.52 -4.32
N TYR A 177 -6.09 -21.66 -3.32
CA TYR A 177 -6.97 -20.51 -3.46
C TYR A 177 -6.44 -19.51 -4.50
N MET A 178 -5.16 -19.13 -4.45
CA MET A 178 -4.54 -18.21 -5.41
C MET A 178 -4.60 -18.74 -6.86
N GLN A 179 -4.39 -20.04 -7.05
CA GLN A 179 -4.47 -20.67 -8.37
C GLN A 179 -5.85 -20.54 -9.02
N GLN A 180 -6.93 -20.56 -8.23
CA GLN A 180 -8.30 -20.37 -8.73
C GLN A 180 -8.51 -18.97 -9.34
N TRP A 181 -7.64 -18.02 -8.98
CA TRP A 181 -7.70 -16.62 -9.36
C TRP A 181 -6.59 -16.19 -10.33
N GLY A 182 -5.79 -17.12 -10.86
CA GLY A 182 -4.71 -16.82 -11.81
C GLY A 182 -3.47 -16.19 -11.17
N LEU A 183 -3.30 -16.35 -9.85
CA LEU A 183 -2.15 -15.87 -9.09
C LEU A 183 -1.10 -16.95 -8.82
#